data_AF-A0A542YPU8-F1
#
_entry.id   AF-A0A542YPU8-F1
#
_cell.length_a   1.000
_cell.length_b   1.000
_cell.length_c   1.000
_cell.angle_alpha   90.00
_cell.angle_beta   90.00
_cell.angle_gamma   90.00
#
_symmetry.space_group_name_H-M   'P 1'
#
loop_
_entity.id
_entity.type
_entity.pdbx_description
1 polymer ?
#
loop_
_entity_poly.entity_id
_entity_poly.type
_entity_poly.pdbx_seq_one_letter_code
_entity_poly.pdbx_strand_id
1 'polypeptide(L)'
;METESTLHEEPQRNEWLGITIRTLLALAVLGAAYFGIAQYFGNRIPNGTTVHGVDIGNITPEDARETVTAKLEDLATDPVVVEIDGEQISLDPATAGLGLDVDATLEGIAGVSYDPRVLWSRVTDSGRELELVDTVDRAQLEDAVAEHADAFGQEAKEGSVALKLGTVDVKEPVEGRSLDVAGTADAVEAGWPDTREVEGSWEPVLPALSAEEIDRFVSEEAEPALDSSIVIKVGSKYDAAITPNQLSRLLTVEESEDHTLSLVLDEEGTVEVARGALGKAEKTPQNASVRLGSNGKPQLIKADKGRVLDSEELLTKVNRALFEDGSRWIRVGTTPVDPKITDEDAAKWTIDEKMGEFRSQFPTTPGNEDRTENIRVGLGHVNGTVVMPGDQFSLGDALSPITEDAGYVKAGVISDGRLVEGLGGGLSQVSTTVLNTAWESGVQLDEFTPHSYYISRYPEGREATISVPVIDNKWTNDTDSPIIVQTRIEGDEIVMRFWGDRQYTVQTHTSGRSNVVQPGRKTDDSPNCLYQSPQVGFDVTVTRVLLRGGDEVDRRSYTTHYNASDEVVCTGG
;
A
#
# COMPACT_ATOMS: atom_id res chain seq x y z
N MET A 1 -151.07 18.21 80.61
CA MET A 1 -150.69 17.33 81.73
C MET A 1 -149.18 17.22 81.68
N GLU A 2 -148.53 17.51 82.81
CA GLU A 2 -147.09 17.42 83.13
C GLU A 2 -146.40 16.18 82.50
N THR A 3 -145.08 16.13 82.26
CA THR A 3 -143.97 16.51 83.16
C THR A 3 -142.63 16.53 82.40
N GLU A 4 -141.66 17.19 83.04
CA GLU A 4 -140.21 17.34 82.79
C GLU A 4 -139.40 16.10 82.33
N SER A 5 -138.25 16.33 81.67
CA SER A 5 -136.91 16.17 82.28
C SER A 5 -135.78 16.40 81.26
N THR A 6 -134.61 16.74 81.80
CA THR A 6 -133.42 17.44 81.29
C THR A 6 -132.41 16.58 80.51
N LEU A 7 -131.53 17.21 79.70
CA LEU A 7 -130.07 17.37 79.97
C LEU A 7 -129.27 17.98 78.79
N HIS A 8 -128.16 18.61 79.19
CA HIS A 8 -127.10 19.42 78.54
C HIS A 8 -126.41 18.93 77.24
N GLU A 9 -125.82 19.87 76.47
CA GLU A 9 -124.34 19.99 76.29
C GLU A 9 -123.87 21.29 75.58
N GLU A 10 -122.60 21.65 75.82
CA GLU A 10 -121.85 22.92 75.67
C GLU A 10 -121.27 23.24 74.26
N PRO A 11 -120.64 24.43 74.03
CA PRO A 11 -120.28 24.97 72.70
C PRO A 11 -118.82 24.67 72.26
N GLN A 12 -118.54 24.47 70.96
CA GLN A 12 -117.16 24.29 70.43
C GLN A 12 -116.67 25.46 69.56
N ARG A 13 -115.54 26.04 69.99
CA ARG A 13 -114.81 27.20 69.44
C ARG A 13 -113.44 26.79 68.82
N ASN A 14 -113.31 25.66 68.11
CA ASN A 14 -111.99 25.07 67.78
C ASN A 14 -111.78 24.41 66.39
N GLU A 15 -112.61 24.64 65.35
CA GLU A 15 -112.37 23.98 64.03
C GLU A 15 -111.33 24.66 63.12
N TRP A 16 -111.27 26.00 63.05
CA TRP A 16 -110.31 26.72 62.19
C TRP A 16 -108.85 26.58 62.64
N LEU A 17 -108.61 26.42 63.95
CA LEU A 17 -107.29 26.14 64.49
C LEU A 17 -106.82 24.74 64.08
N GLY A 18 -107.73 23.75 64.09
CA GLY A 18 -107.46 22.39 63.65
C GLY A 18 -107.17 22.27 62.16
N ILE A 19 -107.88 23.04 61.31
CA ILE A 19 -107.60 23.11 59.86
C ILE A 19 -106.26 23.79 59.61
N THR A 20 -105.97 24.92 60.25
CA THR A 20 -104.69 25.63 60.09
C THR A 20 -103.51 24.78 60.56
N ILE A 21 -103.64 24.07 61.69
CA ILE A 21 -102.61 23.14 62.18
C ILE A 21 -102.43 21.97 61.22
N ARG A 22 -103.51 21.35 60.70
CA ARG A 22 -103.40 20.26 59.72
C ARG A 22 -102.78 20.71 58.39
N THR A 23 -103.08 21.92 57.93
CA THR A 23 -102.48 22.50 56.71
C THR A 23 -101.01 22.86 56.92
N LEU A 24 -100.63 23.44 58.07
CA LEU A 24 -99.23 23.69 58.42
C LEU A 24 -98.45 22.40 58.62
N LEU A 25 -99.07 21.37 59.23
CA LEU A 25 -98.48 20.04 59.37
C LEU A 25 -98.32 19.38 57.99
N ALA A 26 -99.31 19.50 57.11
CA ALA A 26 -99.23 19.00 55.73
C ALA A 26 -98.17 19.74 54.92
N LEU A 27 -98.04 21.06 55.06
CA LEU A 27 -96.98 21.86 54.43
C LEU A 27 -95.60 21.56 55.02
N ALA A 28 -95.50 21.28 56.32
CA ALA A 28 -94.25 20.85 56.95
C ALA A 28 -93.87 19.43 56.50
N VAL A 29 -94.84 18.53 56.35
CA VAL A 29 -94.62 17.17 55.80
C VAL A 29 -94.27 17.25 54.31
N LEU A 30 -94.93 18.09 53.52
CA LEU A 30 -94.60 18.32 52.11
C LEU A 30 -93.26 19.02 51.94
N GLY A 31 -92.92 19.97 52.82
CA GLY A 31 -91.63 20.64 52.85
C GLY A 31 -90.50 19.71 53.29
N ALA A 32 -90.73 18.83 54.28
CA ALA A 32 -89.79 17.80 54.69
C ALA A 32 -89.66 16.68 53.64
N ALA A 33 -90.75 16.33 52.96
CA ALA A 33 -90.74 15.39 51.84
C ALA A 33 -90.02 15.99 50.63
N TYR A 34 -90.28 17.24 50.27
CA TYR A 34 -89.55 17.96 49.22
C TYR A 34 -88.09 18.13 49.59
N PHE A 35 -87.78 18.46 50.84
CA PHE A 35 -86.41 18.51 51.33
C PHE A 35 -85.73 17.13 51.24
N GLY A 36 -86.42 16.05 51.62
CA GLY A 36 -85.92 14.68 51.46
C GLY A 36 -85.69 14.29 49.99
N ILE A 37 -86.62 14.65 49.10
CA ILE A 37 -86.51 14.45 47.65
C ILE A 37 -85.36 15.28 47.08
N ALA A 38 -85.24 16.55 47.49
CA ALA A 38 -84.18 17.45 47.09
C ALA A 38 -82.83 17.08 47.71
N GLN A 39 -82.76 16.38 48.84
CA GLN A 39 -81.51 15.83 49.37
C GLN A 39 -81.10 14.56 48.60
N TYR A 40 -82.07 13.71 48.27
CA TYR A 40 -81.81 12.44 47.60
C TYR A 40 -81.48 12.61 46.11
N PHE A 41 -82.28 13.38 45.37
CA PHE A 41 -82.08 13.69 43.96
C PHE A 41 -81.28 14.99 43.74
N GLY A 42 -80.99 15.75 44.80
CA GLY A 42 -80.23 17.00 44.73
C GLY A 42 -78.77 16.83 44.31
N ASN A 43 -78.19 15.64 44.49
CA ASN A 43 -76.79 15.38 44.17
C ASN A 43 -76.63 14.15 43.25
N ARG A 44 -77.55 13.99 42.29
CA ARG A 44 -77.53 12.89 41.32
C ARG A 44 -77.52 13.41 39.89
N ILE A 45 -76.90 12.65 39.00
CA ILE A 45 -76.83 12.91 37.56
C ILE A 45 -78.21 12.66 36.93
N PRO A 46 -78.65 13.46 35.95
CA PRO A 46 -79.92 13.25 35.27
C PRO A 46 -80.09 11.83 34.70
N ASN A 47 -81.27 11.25 34.88
CA ASN A 47 -81.57 9.92 34.36
C ASN A 47 -81.50 9.89 32.82
N GLY A 48 -80.91 8.83 32.26
CA GLY A 48 -80.65 8.71 30.82
C GLY A 48 -79.36 9.41 30.34
N THR A 49 -78.45 9.76 31.25
CA THR A 49 -77.13 10.32 30.88
C THR A 49 -76.14 9.18 30.67
N THR A 50 -75.43 9.21 29.56
CA THR A 50 -74.46 8.19 29.15
C THR A 50 -73.12 8.81 28.78
N VAL A 51 -72.03 8.06 28.92
CA VAL A 51 -70.68 8.44 28.46
C VAL A 51 -70.09 7.26 27.71
N HIS A 52 -69.82 7.42 26.42
CA HIS A 52 -69.30 6.34 25.57
C HIS A 52 -70.13 5.05 25.72
N GLY A 53 -71.46 5.19 25.76
CA GLY A 53 -72.41 4.07 25.95
C GLY A 53 -72.54 3.53 27.39
N VAL A 54 -71.82 4.08 28.36
CA VAL A 54 -71.95 3.74 29.79
C VAL A 54 -73.03 4.60 30.45
N ASP A 55 -74.12 3.97 30.92
CA ASP A 55 -75.19 4.66 31.68
C ASP A 55 -74.70 5.08 33.08
N ILE A 56 -74.77 6.39 33.34
CA ILE A 56 -74.44 7.06 34.60
C ILE A 56 -75.62 7.86 35.15
N GLY A 57 -76.83 7.59 34.68
CA GLY A 57 -78.05 8.24 35.15
C GLY A 57 -78.39 7.87 36.59
N ASN A 58 -78.94 8.83 37.33
CA ASN A 58 -79.50 8.62 38.67
C ASN A 58 -78.50 8.12 39.75
N ILE A 59 -77.19 8.25 39.53
CA ILE A 59 -76.13 8.00 40.51
C ILE A 59 -75.42 9.29 40.92
N THR A 60 -74.59 9.25 41.96
CA THR A 60 -73.81 10.43 42.37
C THR A 60 -72.60 10.64 41.46
N PRO A 61 -72.01 11.85 41.38
CA PRO A 61 -70.79 12.08 40.60
C PRO A 61 -69.61 11.19 40.99
N GLU A 62 -69.53 10.80 42.26
CA GLU A 62 -68.49 9.91 42.78
C GLU A 62 -68.71 8.48 42.28
N ASP A 63 -69.93 7.96 42.42
CA ASP A 63 -70.31 6.64 41.87
C ASP A 63 -70.19 6.61 40.33
N ALA A 64 -70.47 7.73 39.66
CA ALA A 64 -70.34 7.86 38.21
C ALA A 64 -68.88 7.80 37.77
N ARG A 65 -67.97 8.46 38.50
CA ARG A 65 -66.52 8.34 38.25
C ARG A 65 -66.08 6.88 38.38
N GLU A 66 -66.43 6.20 39.47
CA GLU A 66 -66.10 4.78 39.64
C GLU A 66 -66.70 3.91 38.52
N THR A 67 -67.95 4.16 38.15
CA THR A 67 -68.65 3.41 37.10
C THR A 67 -68.04 3.61 35.71
N VAL A 68 -67.67 4.85 35.36
CA VAL A 68 -67.04 5.17 34.07
C VAL A 68 -65.62 4.65 34.03
N THR A 69 -64.81 4.86 35.07
CA THR A 69 -63.45 4.32 35.15
C THR A 69 -63.44 2.80 35.06
N ALA A 70 -64.33 2.10 35.75
CA ALA A 70 -64.38 0.63 35.72
C ALA A 70 -64.91 0.07 34.38
N LYS A 71 -65.81 0.79 33.70
CA LYS A 71 -66.40 0.31 32.43
C LYS A 71 -65.62 0.73 31.19
N LEU A 72 -64.81 1.78 31.28
CA LEU A 72 -63.90 2.22 30.23
C LEU A 72 -62.46 1.79 30.52
N GLU A 73 -62.23 0.87 31.48
CA GLU A 73 -60.91 0.31 31.78
C GLU A 73 -60.30 -0.38 30.54
N ASP A 74 -61.11 -1.17 29.83
CA ASP A 74 -60.71 -1.79 28.56
C ASP A 74 -60.36 -0.70 27.53
N LEU A 75 -61.17 0.37 27.41
CA LEU A 75 -60.87 1.50 26.53
C LEU A 75 -59.57 2.24 26.93
N ALA A 76 -59.23 2.27 28.22
CA ALA A 76 -58.01 2.92 28.72
C ALA A 76 -56.75 2.03 28.63
N THR A 77 -56.91 0.71 28.49
CA THR A 77 -55.79 -0.26 28.57
C THR A 77 -55.60 -1.08 27.30
N ASP A 78 -56.61 -1.17 26.44
CA ASP A 78 -56.53 -1.87 25.16
C ASP A 78 -55.49 -1.18 24.26
N PRO A 79 -54.50 -1.93 23.75
CA PRO A 79 -53.42 -1.36 22.98
C PRO A 79 -53.90 -0.71 21.68
N VAL A 80 -53.23 0.37 21.30
CA VAL A 80 -53.36 0.95 19.95
C VAL A 80 -52.35 0.23 19.05
N VAL A 81 -52.86 -0.45 18.02
CA VAL A 81 -52.06 -1.13 17.03
C VAL A 81 -51.70 -0.15 15.92
N VAL A 82 -50.40 0.05 15.71
CA VAL A 82 -49.89 0.78 14.54
C VAL A 82 -49.43 -0.25 13.52
N GLU A 83 -49.99 -0.21 12.32
CA GLU A 83 -49.59 -1.05 11.19
C GLU A 83 -48.75 -0.26 10.19
N ILE A 84 -47.63 -0.84 9.76
CA ILE A 84 -46.72 -0.26 8.77
C ILE A 84 -46.27 -1.38 7.83
N ASP A 85 -46.65 -1.28 6.55
CA ASP A 85 -46.31 -2.28 5.51
C ASP A 85 -46.61 -3.74 5.90
N GLY A 86 -47.65 -3.98 6.70
CA GLY A 86 -48.08 -5.31 7.17
C GLY A 86 -47.37 -5.83 8.43
N GLU A 87 -46.45 -5.06 9.00
CA GLU A 87 -45.91 -5.28 10.35
C GLU A 87 -46.69 -4.45 11.37
N GLN A 88 -46.90 -4.99 12.57
CA GLN A 88 -47.75 -4.37 13.59
C GLN A 88 -46.95 -4.16 14.88
N ILE A 89 -47.05 -2.96 15.45
CA ILE A 89 -46.64 -2.68 16.83
C ILE A 89 -47.84 -2.34 17.69
N SER A 90 -47.72 -2.64 18.97
CA SER A 90 -48.76 -2.44 19.97
C SER A 90 -48.28 -1.37 20.95
N LEU A 91 -48.91 -0.20 20.93
CA LEU A 91 -48.68 0.87 21.87
C LEU A 91 -49.62 0.69 23.07
N ASP A 92 -49.05 0.56 24.27
CA ASP A 92 -49.82 0.59 25.51
C ASP A 92 -50.25 2.04 25.79
N PRO A 93 -51.55 2.35 25.88
CA PRO A 93 -52.02 3.74 25.98
C PRO A 93 -51.45 4.47 27.19
N ALA A 94 -51.37 3.81 28.35
CA ALA A 94 -50.91 4.42 29.58
C ALA A 94 -49.43 4.81 29.53
N THR A 95 -48.60 3.99 28.88
CA THR A 95 -47.16 4.29 28.68
C THR A 95 -46.89 5.21 27.49
N ALA A 96 -47.76 5.22 26.48
CA ALA A 96 -47.67 6.08 25.30
C ALA A 96 -48.28 7.48 25.52
N GLY A 97 -48.64 7.84 26.75
CA GLY A 97 -49.21 9.16 27.07
C GLY A 97 -50.66 9.36 26.62
N LEU A 98 -51.37 8.30 26.26
CA LEU A 98 -52.78 8.33 25.87
C LEU A 98 -53.67 8.07 27.09
N GLY A 99 -54.46 9.07 27.45
CA GLY A 99 -55.30 9.07 28.64
C GLY A 99 -56.76 9.39 28.34
N LEU A 100 -57.60 9.09 29.34
CA LEU A 100 -59.00 9.51 29.40
C LEU A 100 -59.17 10.37 30.65
N ASP A 101 -59.61 11.62 30.47
CA ASP A 101 -59.89 12.53 31.58
C ASP A 101 -61.35 12.40 32.01
N VAL A 102 -61.61 11.38 32.84
CA VAL A 102 -62.93 11.11 33.42
C VAL A 102 -63.39 12.28 34.31
N ASP A 103 -62.46 13.03 34.92
CA ASP A 103 -62.78 14.17 35.76
C ASP A 103 -63.31 15.35 34.94
N ALA A 104 -62.62 15.70 33.85
CA ALA A 104 -63.05 16.71 32.89
C ALA A 104 -64.34 16.27 32.16
N THR A 105 -64.47 14.98 31.82
CA THR A 105 -65.68 14.42 31.19
C THR A 105 -66.92 14.59 32.07
N LEU A 106 -66.78 14.40 33.37
CA LEU A 106 -67.87 14.52 34.35
C LEU A 106 -67.98 15.94 34.94
N GLU A 107 -67.16 16.90 34.49
CA GLU A 107 -67.11 18.23 35.07
C GLU A 107 -68.45 18.97 34.87
N GLY A 108 -68.95 19.58 35.94
CA GLY A 108 -70.17 20.39 35.90
C GLY A 108 -71.48 19.62 35.69
N ILE A 109 -71.45 18.28 35.66
CA ILE A 109 -72.64 17.49 35.34
C ILE A 109 -73.66 17.36 36.48
N ALA A 110 -73.20 17.53 37.72
CA ALA A 110 -74.06 17.45 38.89
C ALA A 110 -73.62 18.41 40.01
N GLY A 111 -74.59 18.75 40.87
CA GLY A 111 -74.42 19.66 42.00
C GLY A 111 -75.73 19.88 42.75
N VAL A 112 -75.64 20.27 44.03
CA VAL A 112 -76.81 20.45 44.92
C VAL A 112 -77.75 21.52 44.38
N SER A 113 -78.95 21.13 43.96
CA SER A 113 -80.01 22.05 43.49
C SER A 113 -81.33 21.76 44.18
N TYR A 114 -81.99 22.84 44.62
CA TYR A 114 -83.33 22.80 45.20
C TYR A 114 -84.39 23.36 44.22
N ASP A 115 -84.04 23.56 42.94
CA ASP A 115 -84.99 23.98 41.91
C ASP A 115 -85.86 22.79 41.45
N PRO A 116 -87.19 22.86 41.57
CA PRO A 116 -88.07 21.75 41.21
C PRO A 116 -87.98 21.34 39.73
N ARG A 117 -87.56 22.23 38.82
CA ARG A 117 -87.35 21.90 37.40
C ARG A 117 -86.12 21.01 37.20
N VAL A 118 -85.05 21.29 37.94
CA VAL A 118 -83.81 20.50 37.94
C VAL A 118 -84.03 19.16 38.63
N LEU A 119 -84.84 19.12 39.70
CA LEU A 119 -85.23 17.86 40.33
C LEU A 119 -86.11 17.01 39.39
N TRP A 120 -86.99 17.63 38.60
CA TRP A 120 -87.82 16.93 37.62
C TRP A 120 -87.00 16.35 36.46
N SER A 121 -86.00 17.09 35.95
CA SER A 121 -85.09 16.58 34.92
C SER A 121 -84.21 15.43 35.43
N ARG A 122 -84.01 15.30 36.76
CA ARG A 122 -83.24 14.19 37.33
C ARG A 122 -84.02 12.88 37.48
N VAL A 123 -85.33 12.96 37.52
CA VAL A 123 -86.23 11.80 37.66
C VAL A 123 -86.83 11.37 36.32
N THR A 124 -86.81 12.25 35.32
CA THR A 124 -87.26 11.97 33.95
C THR A 124 -86.09 11.64 33.03
N ASP A 125 -86.36 10.94 31.93
CA ASP A 125 -85.37 10.50 30.95
C ASP A 125 -84.91 11.68 30.06
N SER A 126 -84.21 12.62 30.69
CA SER A 126 -83.79 13.89 30.09
C SER A 126 -82.27 14.11 30.13
N GLY A 127 -81.53 13.02 30.37
CA GLY A 127 -80.08 12.99 30.24
C GLY A 127 -79.59 13.17 28.81
N ARG A 128 -78.26 13.21 28.67
CA ARG A 128 -77.56 13.38 27.40
C ARG A 128 -76.37 12.43 27.32
N GLU A 129 -75.92 12.14 26.11
CA GLU A 129 -74.59 11.59 25.89
C GLU A 129 -73.56 12.68 26.20
N LEU A 130 -72.53 12.35 26.98
CA LEU A 130 -71.33 13.18 27.13
C LEU A 130 -70.27 12.70 26.16
N GLU A 131 -69.57 13.66 25.56
CA GLU A 131 -68.33 13.39 24.86
C GLU A 131 -67.25 13.10 25.90
N LEU A 132 -66.56 11.98 25.72
CA LEU A 132 -65.42 11.59 26.52
C LEU A 132 -64.27 12.56 26.23
N VAL A 133 -63.69 13.14 27.27
CA VAL A 133 -62.52 14.00 27.15
C VAL A 133 -61.28 13.10 27.23
N ASP A 134 -60.50 13.07 26.17
CA ASP A 134 -59.22 12.39 26.11
C ASP A 134 -58.04 13.35 26.40
N THR A 135 -56.89 12.77 26.72
CA THR A 135 -55.64 13.51 26.90
C THR A 135 -54.51 12.80 26.18
N VAL A 136 -53.65 13.56 25.51
CA VAL A 136 -52.46 13.03 24.83
C VAL A 136 -51.23 13.81 25.28
N ASP A 137 -50.29 13.11 25.91
CA ASP A 137 -48.93 13.62 26.11
C ASP A 137 -48.11 13.33 24.85
N ARG A 138 -48.00 14.35 24.01
CA ARG A 138 -47.35 14.24 22.71
C ARG A 138 -45.90 13.76 22.78
N ALA A 139 -45.15 14.19 23.79
CA ALA A 139 -43.75 13.80 23.92
C ALA A 139 -43.63 12.31 24.30
N GLN A 140 -44.47 11.84 25.22
CA GLN A 140 -44.51 10.42 25.57
C GLN A 140 -44.98 9.55 24.41
N LEU A 141 -45.93 10.04 23.60
CA LEU A 141 -46.39 9.34 22.41
C LEU A 141 -45.29 9.20 21.36
N GLU A 142 -44.57 10.30 21.06
CA GLU A 142 -43.44 10.26 20.13
C GLU A 142 -42.30 9.37 20.66
N ASP A 143 -42.00 9.40 21.96
CA ASP A 143 -41.01 8.50 22.57
C ASP A 143 -41.42 7.03 22.46
N ALA A 144 -42.70 6.70 22.71
CA ALA A 144 -43.22 5.34 22.60
C ALA A 144 -43.23 4.82 21.15
N VAL A 145 -43.51 5.70 20.18
CA VAL A 145 -43.41 5.39 18.75
C VAL A 145 -41.94 5.22 18.35
N ALA A 146 -41.05 6.10 18.81
CA ALA A 146 -39.62 6.06 18.51
C ALA A 146 -38.91 4.83 19.08
N GLU A 147 -39.35 4.27 20.21
CA GLU A 147 -38.83 3.00 20.75
C GLU A 147 -38.94 1.84 19.74
N HIS A 148 -39.90 1.94 18.82
CA HIS A 148 -40.14 0.96 17.78
C HIS A 148 -39.52 1.33 16.42
N ALA A 149 -38.81 2.46 16.31
CA ALA A 149 -38.25 2.93 15.05
C ALA A 149 -37.29 1.93 14.40
N ASP A 150 -36.45 1.25 15.21
CA ASP A 150 -35.50 0.25 14.73
C ASP A 150 -36.18 -1.03 14.18
N ALA A 151 -37.41 -1.34 14.64
CA ALA A 151 -38.13 -2.52 14.20
C ALA A 151 -38.58 -2.41 12.74
N PHE A 152 -38.92 -1.20 12.31
CA PHE A 152 -39.39 -0.91 10.95
C PHE A 152 -38.30 -0.27 10.07
N GLY A 153 -37.27 0.28 10.71
CA GLY A 153 -36.14 0.91 10.07
C GLY A 153 -35.34 -0.07 9.23
N GLN A 154 -35.05 0.32 7.99
CA GLN A 154 -34.07 -0.36 7.16
C GLN A 154 -33.01 0.66 6.76
N GLU A 155 -31.75 0.38 7.10
CA GLU A 155 -30.64 1.22 6.66
C GLU A 155 -30.53 1.23 5.13
N ALA A 156 -30.21 2.41 4.59
CA ALA A 156 -29.83 2.54 3.19
C ALA A 156 -28.55 1.73 2.93
N LYS A 157 -28.46 1.10 1.75
CA LYS A 157 -27.26 0.40 1.31
C LYS A 157 -26.58 1.23 0.25
N GLU A 158 -25.32 1.58 0.51
CA GLU A 158 -24.51 2.30 -0.44
C GLU A 158 -24.28 1.51 -1.72
N GLY A 159 -24.31 2.24 -2.83
CA GLY A 159 -23.88 1.75 -4.14
C GLY A 159 -22.35 1.69 -4.21
N SER A 160 -21.83 1.11 -5.28
CA SER A 160 -20.38 1.18 -5.55
C SER A 160 -20.09 0.93 -7.01
N VAL A 161 -19.00 1.53 -7.49
CA VAL A 161 -18.46 1.30 -8.83
C VAL A 161 -17.05 0.76 -8.72
N ALA A 162 -16.75 -0.33 -9.41
CA ALA A 162 -15.43 -0.93 -9.47
C ALA A 162 -15.00 -1.21 -10.91
N LEU A 163 -13.71 -1.10 -11.19
CA LEU A 163 -13.16 -1.44 -12.51
C LEU A 163 -12.52 -2.83 -12.45
N LYS A 164 -12.93 -3.74 -13.33
CA LYS A 164 -12.40 -5.11 -13.38
C LYS A 164 -12.26 -5.59 -14.81
N LEU A 165 -11.06 -6.05 -15.17
CA LEU A 165 -10.78 -6.72 -16.45
C LEU A 165 -11.20 -5.90 -17.69
N GLY A 166 -11.13 -4.57 -17.61
CA GLY A 166 -11.55 -3.67 -18.68
C GLY A 166 -13.05 -3.41 -18.77
N THR A 167 -13.82 -3.76 -17.74
CA THR A 167 -15.25 -3.45 -17.63
C THR A 167 -15.56 -2.73 -16.32
N VAL A 168 -16.69 -2.00 -16.30
CA VAL A 168 -17.23 -1.35 -15.11
C VAL A 168 -18.21 -2.31 -14.42
N ASP A 169 -18.04 -2.51 -13.12
CA ASP A 169 -18.86 -3.36 -12.24
C ASP A 169 -19.61 -2.44 -11.28
N VAL A 170 -20.92 -2.32 -11.46
CA VAL A 170 -21.79 -1.41 -10.72
C VAL A 170 -22.65 -2.20 -9.74
N LYS A 171 -22.73 -1.71 -8.51
CA LYS A 171 -23.73 -2.13 -7.53
C LYS A 171 -24.63 -0.95 -7.24
N GLU A 172 -25.90 -1.11 -7.57
CA GLU A 172 -26.92 -0.09 -7.33
C GLU A 172 -27.09 0.15 -5.83
N PRO A 173 -27.26 1.42 -5.41
CA PRO A 173 -27.63 1.72 -4.05
C PRO A 173 -29.09 1.31 -3.80
N VAL A 174 -29.42 1.03 -2.54
CA VAL A 174 -30.78 0.67 -2.14
C VAL A 174 -31.22 1.65 -1.07
N GLU A 175 -32.34 2.33 -1.32
CA GLU A 175 -32.96 3.23 -0.35
C GLU A 175 -33.31 2.49 0.93
N GLY A 176 -33.06 3.16 2.05
CA GLY A 176 -33.54 2.75 3.35
C GLY A 176 -34.90 3.37 3.64
N ARG A 177 -35.42 3.06 4.82
CA ARG A 177 -36.63 3.68 5.36
C ARG A 177 -36.46 3.88 6.86
N SER A 178 -37.01 4.97 7.37
CA SER A 178 -37.11 5.25 8.81
C SER A 178 -38.55 5.54 9.18
N LEU A 179 -38.95 5.16 10.38
CA LEU A 179 -40.26 5.49 10.91
C LEU A 179 -40.45 7.02 10.97
N ASP A 180 -41.53 7.54 10.39
CA ASP A 180 -41.96 8.92 10.60
C ASP A 180 -42.66 8.98 11.96
N VAL A 181 -41.88 9.23 13.00
CA VAL A 181 -42.36 9.26 14.39
C VAL A 181 -43.45 10.31 14.58
N ALA A 182 -43.27 11.50 13.99
CA ALA A 182 -44.21 12.61 14.15
C ALA A 182 -45.50 12.35 13.36
N GLY A 183 -45.40 11.92 12.10
CA GLY A 183 -46.57 11.58 11.29
C GLY A 183 -47.35 10.39 11.86
N THR A 184 -46.66 9.41 12.44
CA THR A 184 -47.30 8.27 13.11
C THR A 184 -47.97 8.67 14.42
N ALA A 185 -47.33 9.52 15.23
CA ALA A 185 -47.95 10.07 16.43
C ALA A 185 -49.19 10.92 16.10
N ASP A 186 -49.16 11.71 15.01
CA ASP A 186 -50.34 12.45 14.52
C ASP A 186 -51.50 11.53 14.18
N ALA A 187 -51.23 10.40 13.53
CA ALA A 187 -52.24 9.39 13.19
C ALA A 187 -52.84 8.71 14.43
N VAL A 188 -52.01 8.39 15.43
CA VAL A 188 -52.46 7.81 16.70
C VAL A 188 -53.33 8.82 17.48
N GLU A 189 -52.87 10.06 17.62
CA GLU A 189 -53.58 11.13 18.32
C GLU A 189 -54.94 11.45 17.67
N ALA A 190 -54.98 11.53 16.33
CA ALA A 190 -56.23 11.77 15.61
C ALA A 190 -57.25 10.63 15.72
N GLY A 191 -56.78 9.40 15.98
CA GLY A 191 -57.61 8.21 16.13
C GLY A 191 -58.06 7.95 17.57
N TRP A 192 -57.34 8.45 18.57
CA TRP A 192 -57.63 8.18 19.98
C TRP A 192 -58.91 8.89 20.46
N PRO A 193 -59.75 8.26 21.30
CA PRO A 193 -59.71 6.86 21.78
C PRO A 193 -60.50 5.86 20.91
N ASP A 194 -61.15 6.32 19.84
CA ASP A 194 -62.15 5.56 19.09
C ASP A 194 -61.56 4.57 18.07
N THR A 195 -60.36 4.84 17.57
CA THR A 195 -59.66 4.03 16.56
C THR A 195 -58.46 3.34 17.21
N ARG A 196 -58.41 2.01 17.11
CA ARG A 196 -57.35 1.17 17.71
C ARG A 196 -56.40 0.55 16.70
N GLU A 197 -56.66 0.75 15.42
CA GLU A 197 -55.79 0.33 14.33
C GLU A 197 -55.51 1.57 13.49
N VAL A 198 -54.26 2.04 13.53
CA VAL A 198 -53.82 3.23 12.78
C VAL A 198 -52.69 2.86 11.84
N GLU A 199 -52.66 3.49 10.67
CA GLU A 199 -51.60 3.29 9.69
C GLU A 199 -50.44 4.25 10.01
N GLY A 200 -49.27 3.69 10.29
CA GLY A 200 -48.05 4.49 10.50
C GLY A 200 -47.43 4.93 9.19
N SER A 201 -46.52 5.90 9.27
CA SER A 201 -45.84 6.49 8.11
C SER A 201 -44.33 6.28 8.21
N TRP A 202 -43.65 6.29 7.06
CA TRP A 202 -42.20 6.19 6.98
C TRP A 202 -41.64 7.21 6.00
N GLU A 203 -40.39 7.61 6.25
CA GLU A 203 -39.62 8.49 5.37
C GLU A 203 -38.49 7.70 4.69
N PRO A 204 -38.23 7.92 3.39
CA PRO A 204 -37.11 7.30 2.71
C PRO A 204 -35.78 7.83 3.27
N VAL A 205 -34.87 6.92 3.57
CA VAL A 205 -33.48 7.27 3.90
C VAL A 205 -32.66 7.05 2.64
N LEU A 206 -32.21 8.15 2.03
CA LEU A 206 -31.41 8.07 0.82
C LEU A 206 -29.96 7.63 1.14
N PRO A 207 -29.35 6.79 0.28
CA PRO A 207 -27.93 6.51 0.33
C PRO A 207 -27.11 7.79 0.13
N ALA A 208 -25.92 7.84 0.70
CA ALA A 208 -25.03 8.99 0.55
C ALA A 208 -24.56 9.14 -0.91
N LEU A 209 -24.18 8.02 -1.52
CA LEU A 209 -23.89 7.97 -2.95
C LEU A 209 -25.18 7.72 -3.75
N SER A 210 -25.63 8.75 -4.46
CA SER A 210 -26.87 8.69 -5.23
C SER A 210 -26.76 7.80 -6.49
N ALA A 211 -27.89 7.22 -6.91
CA ALA A 211 -27.96 6.47 -8.17
C ALA A 211 -27.67 7.36 -9.40
N GLU A 212 -28.13 8.62 -9.38
CA GLU A 212 -27.87 9.59 -10.45
C GLU A 212 -26.38 9.87 -10.64
N GLU A 213 -25.65 9.97 -9.53
CA GLU A 213 -24.20 10.16 -9.56
C GLU A 213 -23.45 8.93 -10.10
N ILE A 214 -23.89 7.72 -9.72
CA ILE A 214 -23.35 6.47 -10.28
C ILE A 214 -23.59 6.43 -11.80
N ASP A 215 -24.82 6.71 -12.26
CA ASP A 215 -25.16 6.71 -13.69
C ASP A 215 -24.34 7.74 -14.48
N ARG A 216 -24.18 8.95 -13.93
CA ARG A 216 -23.33 10.00 -14.50
C ARG A 216 -21.89 9.51 -14.61
N PHE A 217 -21.30 9.06 -13.50
CA PHE A 217 -19.90 8.62 -13.47
C PHE A 217 -19.65 7.46 -14.44
N VAL A 218 -20.54 6.47 -14.49
CA VAL A 218 -20.42 5.31 -15.37
C VAL A 218 -20.46 5.74 -16.83
N SER A 219 -21.45 6.56 -17.21
CA SER A 219 -21.68 6.93 -18.61
C SER A 219 -20.74 8.02 -19.14
N GLU A 220 -20.32 8.96 -18.31
CA GLU A 220 -19.52 10.12 -18.71
C GLU A 220 -18.01 9.92 -18.50
N GLU A 221 -17.60 9.09 -17.53
CA GLU A 221 -16.18 8.91 -17.18
C GLU A 221 -15.70 7.46 -17.31
N ALA A 222 -16.34 6.51 -16.62
CA ALA A 222 -15.80 5.15 -16.46
C ALA A 222 -15.87 4.31 -17.74
N GLU A 223 -17.04 4.23 -18.39
CA GLU A 223 -17.18 3.50 -19.66
C GLU A 223 -16.37 4.15 -20.79
N PRO A 224 -16.42 5.49 -21.00
CA PRO A 224 -15.56 6.13 -21.97
C PRO A 224 -14.09 5.84 -21.70
N ALA A 225 -13.59 5.94 -20.46
CA ALA A 225 -12.18 5.67 -20.15
C ALA A 225 -11.73 4.25 -20.56
N LEU A 226 -12.63 3.26 -20.55
CA LEU A 226 -12.34 1.85 -20.88
C LEU A 226 -12.79 1.40 -22.28
N ASP A 227 -13.45 2.25 -23.06
CA ASP A 227 -14.02 1.91 -24.38
C ASP A 227 -12.98 1.40 -25.39
N SER A 228 -11.77 1.95 -25.35
CA SER A 228 -10.71 1.55 -26.28
C SER A 228 -9.30 1.73 -25.72
N SER A 229 -8.33 1.11 -26.41
CA SER A 229 -6.93 1.19 -26.00
C SER A 229 -6.33 2.56 -26.33
N ILE A 230 -5.43 3.05 -25.47
CA ILE A 230 -4.63 4.24 -25.76
C ILE A 230 -3.34 3.82 -26.47
N VAL A 231 -3.19 4.20 -27.74
CA VAL A 231 -2.00 3.87 -28.54
C VAL A 231 -0.91 4.92 -28.34
N ILE A 232 0.20 4.53 -27.74
CA ILE A 232 1.38 5.36 -27.54
C ILE A 232 2.35 5.13 -28.70
N LYS A 233 2.79 6.21 -29.35
CA LYS A 233 3.75 6.19 -30.45
C LYS A 233 5.02 6.93 -30.08
N VAL A 234 6.18 6.29 -30.27
CA VAL A 234 7.49 6.89 -30.05
C VAL A 234 8.27 6.90 -31.37
N GLY A 235 8.48 8.10 -31.91
CA GLY A 235 9.04 8.28 -33.25
C GLY A 235 8.18 7.62 -34.34
N SER A 236 8.83 7.07 -35.37
CA SER A 236 8.16 6.38 -36.49
C SER A 236 8.25 4.85 -36.42
N LYS A 237 8.92 4.30 -35.41
CA LYS A 237 9.30 2.88 -35.36
C LYS A 237 8.65 2.09 -34.24
N TYR A 238 8.19 2.76 -33.19
CA TYR A 238 7.71 2.09 -31.99
C TYR A 238 6.30 2.56 -31.64
N ASP A 239 5.44 1.60 -31.40
CA ASP A 239 4.10 1.81 -30.88
C ASP A 239 3.73 0.71 -29.88
N ALA A 240 2.86 1.07 -28.94
CA ALA A 240 2.29 0.20 -27.94
C ALA A 240 0.88 0.66 -27.64
N ALA A 241 0.05 -0.20 -27.05
CA ALA A 241 -1.30 0.14 -26.64
C ALA A 241 -1.48 -0.18 -25.15
N ILE A 242 -1.98 0.77 -24.38
CA ILE A 242 -2.53 0.49 -23.04
C ILE A 242 -3.96 0.02 -23.25
N THR A 243 -4.19 -1.27 -23.01
CA THR A 243 -5.48 -1.93 -23.24
C THR A 243 -6.50 -1.60 -22.15
N PRO A 244 -7.81 -1.78 -22.38
CA PRO A 244 -8.84 -1.58 -21.34
C PRO A 244 -8.58 -2.35 -20.05
N ASN A 245 -8.07 -3.59 -20.13
CA ASN A 245 -7.72 -4.39 -18.94
C ASN A 245 -6.52 -3.79 -18.17
N GLN A 246 -5.58 -3.16 -18.87
CA GLN A 246 -4.51 -2.41 -18.21
C GLN A 246 -5.05 -1.11 -17.62
N LEU A 247 -5.87 -0.36 -18.37
CA LEU A 247 -6.52 0.85 -17.87
C LEU A 247 -7.35 0.60 -16.62
N SER A 248 -8.13 -0.48 -16.55
CA SER A 248 -8.90 -0.83 -15.33
C SER A 248 -8.04 -1.14 -14.10
N ARG A 249 -6.72 -1.34 -14.26
CA ARG A 249 -5.77 -1.52 -13.15
C ARG A 249 -4.98 -0.25 -12.85
N LEU A 250 -4.87 0.64 -13.84
CA LEU A 250 -4.19 1.93 -13.74
C LEU A 250 -5.15 3.04 -13.31
N LEU A 251 -6.45 2.76 -13.22
CA LEU A 251 -7.48 3.72 -12.83
C LEU A 251 -8.09 3.29 -11.50
N THR A 252 -8.19 4.25 -10.59
CA THR A 252 -8.84 4.10 -9.29
C THR A 252 -10.10 4.96 -9.27
N VAL A 253 -11.20 4.41 -8.74
CA VAL A 253 -12.42 5.18 -8.46
C VAL A 253 -12.24 5.82 -7.10
N GLU A 254 -12.34 7.14 -7.03
CA GLU A 254 -12.30 7.91 -5.78
C GLU A 254 -13.63 8.64 -5.58
N GLU A 255 -14.07 8.69 -4.33
CA GLU A 255 -15.26 9.41 -3.89
C GLU A 255 -14.84 10.62 -3.05
N SER A 256 -15.35 11.80 -3.40
CA SER A 256 -15.10 13.03 -2.63
C SER A 256 -15.94 13.10 -1.36
N GLU A 257 -15.67 14.09 -0.49
CA GLU A 257 -16.52 14.36 0.69
C GLU A 257 -17.97 14.71 0.32
N ASP A 258 -18.19 15.22 -0.90
CA ASP A 258 -19.51 15.55 -1.45
C ASP A 258 -20.14 14.38 -2.22
N HIS A 259 -19.65 13.15 -2.02
CA HIS A 259 -20.13 11.92 -2.67
C HIS A 259 -20.09 11.95 -4.19
N THR A 260 -19.15 12.70 -4.78
CA THR A 260 -18.91 12.72 -6.23
C THR A 260 -17.80 11.74 -6.59
N LEU A 261 -18.06 10.87 -7.56
CA LEU A 261 -17.10 9.90 -8.07
C LEU A 261 -16.22 10.53 -9.17
N SER A 262 -14.95 10.14 -9.17
CA SER A 262 -13.98 10.51 -10.19
C SER A 262 -12.97 9.39 -10.44
N LEU A 263 -12.30 9.44 -11.59
CA LEU A 263 -11.21 8.53 -11.93
C LEU A 263 -9.85 9.19 -11.69
N VAL A 264 -8.98 8.46 -10.99
CA VAL A 264 -7.59 8.86 -10.76
C VAL A 264 -6.65 7.88 -11.45
N LEU A 265 -5.70 8.42 -12.21
CA LEU A 265 -4.67 7.66 -12.91
C LEU A 265 -3.49 7.34 -11.98
N ASP A 266 -3.12 6.06 -11.90
CA ASP A 266 -1.85 5.62 -11.34
C ASP A 266 -0.71 5.99 -12.30
N GLU A 267 -0.04 7.10 -12.00
CA GLU A 267 1.05 7.64 -12.79
C GLU A 267 2.25 6.69 -12.85
N GLU A 268 2.62 6.08 -11.71
CA GLU A 268 3.77 5.19 -11.62
C GLU A 268 3.53 3.91 -12.44
N GLY A 269 2.39 3.25 -12.22
CA GLY A 269 1.97 2.08 -12.98
C GLY A 269 1.86 2.38 -14.48
N THR A 270 1.39 3.57 -14.85
CA THR A 270 1.27 3.98 -16.26
C THR A 270 2.64 4.08 -16.94
N VAL A 271 3.63 4.68 -16.27
CA VAL A 271 5.00 4.77 -16.76
C VAL A 271 5.61 3.38 -16.88
N GLU A 272 5.40 2.49 -15.90
CA GLU A 272 5.91 1.12 -15.92
C GLU A 272 5.35 0.32 -17.09
N VAL A 273 4.01 0.32 -17.26
CA VAL A 273 3.34 -0.36 -18.38
C VAL A 273 3.85 0.15 -19.72
N ALA A 274 3.98 1.47 -19.87
CA ALA A 274 4.48 2.08 -21.09
C ALA A 274 5.94 1.67 -21.38
N ARG A 275 6.84 1.72 -20.37
CA ARG A 275 8.25 1.31 -20.53
C ARG A 275 8.40 -0.18 -20.81
N GLY A 276 7.60 -1.03 -20.17
CA GLY A 276 7.60 -2.47 -20.45
C GLY A 276 7.27 -2.78 -21.91
N ALA A 277 6.32 -2.06 -22.50
CA ALA A 277 5.93 -2.23 -23.90
C ALA A 277 6.87 -1.51 -24.89
N LEU A 278 7.39 -0.34 -24.52
CA LEU A 278 8.18 0.53 -25.39
C LEU A 278 9.68 0.51 -25.10
N GLY A 279 10.20 -0.42 -24.30
CA GLY A 279 11.61 -0.44 -23.90
C GLY A 279 12.61 -0.45 -25.07
N LYS A 280 12.21 -0.94 -26.25
CA LYS A 280 13.03 -0.86 -27.48
C LYS A 280 13.22 0.56 -28.03
N ALA A 281 12.35 1.50 -27.64
CA ALA A 281 12.48 2.91 -27.95
C ALA A 281 13.58 3.57 -27.09
N GLU A 282 13.80 3.05 -25.88
CA GLU A 282 14.88 3.47 -25.00
C GLU A 282 16.24 2.92 -25.46
N LYS A 283 17.31 3.59 -25.03
CA LYS A 283 18.68 3.17 -25.29
C LYS A 283 19.52 3.53 -24.08
N THR A 284 20.19 2.53 -23.49
CA THR A 284 21.14 2.77 -22.41
C THR A 284 22.32 3.61 -22.93
N PRO A 285 22.74 4.66 -22.21
CA PRO A 285 23.92 5.42 -22.59
C PRO A 285 25.18 4.54 -22.54
N GLN A 286 26.12 4.81 -23.45
CA GLN A 286 27.42 4.14 -23.48
C GLN A 286 28.51 5.13 -23.11
N ASN A 287 29.32 4.75 -22.11
CA ASN A 287 30.44 5.55 -21.65
C ASN A 287 31.49 5.70 -22.75
N ALA A 288 32.15 6.87 -22.77
CA ALA A 288 33.42 6.99 -23.43
C ALA A 288 34.41 6.00 -22.81
N SER A 289 35.28 5.44 -23.65
CA SER A 289 36.24 4.42 -23.25
C SER A 289 37.45 4.46 -24.15
N VAL A 290 38.41 3.57 -23.92
CA VAL A 290 39.60 3.43 -24.78
C VAL A 290 39.74 2.01 -25.27
N ARG A 291 40.52 1.81 -26.32
CA ARG A 291 40.95 0.49 -26.78
C ARG A 291 42.32 0.54 -27.42
N LEU A 292 42.94 -0.63 -27.52
CA LEU A 292 44.12 -0.79 -28.38
C LEU A 292 43.66 -0.91 -29.85
N GLY A 293 44.12 0.00 -30.70
CA GLY A 293 43.88 -0.01 -32.14
C GLY A 293 44.62 -1.15 -32.85
N SER A 294 44.19 -1.48 -34.07
CA SER A 294 44.87 -2.47 -34.92
C SER A 294 46.29 -2.07 -35.32
N ASN A 295 46.60 -0.77 -35.28
CA ASN A 295 47.96 -0.23 -35.41
C ASN A 295 48.80 -0.37 -34.13
N GLY A 296 48.24 -0.99 -33.09
CA GLY A 296 48.84 -1.14 -31.77
C GLY A 296 49.04 0.18 -31.04
N LYS A 297 48.19 1.19 -31.31
CA LYS A 297 48.16 2.44 -30.55
C LYS A 297 46.82 2.59 -29.81
N PRO A 298 46.81 3.19 -28.62
CA PRO A 298 45.61 3.63 -27.92
C PRO A 298 44.66 4.45 -28.80
N GLN A 299 43.36 4.21 -28.69
CA GLN A 299 42.31 4.94 -29.39
C GLN A 299 41.14 5.23 -28.46
N LEU A 300 40.67 6.47 -28.48
CA LEU A 300 39.47 6.89 -27.78
C LEU A 300 38.22 6.37 -28.51
N ILE A 301 37.28 5.83 -27.75
CA ILE A 301 35.93 5.49 -28.18
C ILE A 301 35.00 6.55 -27.60
N LYS A 302 34.28 7.26 -28.47
CA LYS A 302 33.35 8.30 -28.05
C LYS A 302 32.18 7.73 -27.27
N ALA A 303 31.72 8.50 -26.29
CA ALA A 303 30.49 8.27 -25.59
C ALA A 303 29.30 8.34 -26.55
N ASP A 304 28.26 7.57 -26.26
CA ASP A 304 27.01 7.57 -27.01
C ASP A 304 25.85 7.83 -26.05
N LYS A 305 25.12 8.92 -26.29
CA LYS A 305 24.01 9.31 -25.42
C LYS A 305 22.92 8.25 -25.47
N GLY A 306 22.38 7.96 -24.29
CA GLY A 306 21.17 7.18 -24.13
C GLY A 306 19.94 8.02 -24.43
N ARG A 307 18.79 7.37 -24.34
CA ARG A 307 17.50 8.05 -24.36
C ARG A 307 16.48 7.24 -23.57
N VAL A 308 15.60 7.93 -22.87
CA VAL A 308 14.51 7.34 -22.09
C VAL A 308 13.19 7.97 -22.49
N LEU A 309 12.08 7.26 -22.27
CA LEU A 309 10.76 7.81 -22.55
C LEU A 309 10.52 9.06 -21.69
N ASP A 310 9.97 10.11 -22.29
CA ASP A 310 9.58 11.32 -21.56
C ASP A 310 8.33 11.03 -20.72
N SER A 311 8.53 10.77 -19.42
CA SER A 311 7.46 10.38 -18.49
C SER A 311 6.46 11.51 -18.24
N GLU A 312 6.91 12.76 -18.14
CA GLU A 312 6.01 13.90 -17.89
C GLU A 312 5.11 14.16 -19.12
N GLU A 313 5.70 14.11 -20.32
CA GLU A 313 4.94 14.22 -21.57
C GLU A 313 3.98 13.05 -21.76
N LEU A 314 4.41 11.83 -21.39
CA LEU A 314 3.56 10.62 -21.42
C LEU A 314 2.31 10.82 -20.55
N LEU A 315 2.50 11.12 -19.26
CA LEU A 315 1.40 11.22 -18.29
C LEU A 315 0.41 12.30 -18.68
N THR A 316 0.92 13.49 -19.03
CA THR A 316 0.09 14.61 -19.51
C THR A 316 -0.79 14.18 -20.69
N LYS A 317 -0.22 13.46 -21.65
CA LYS A 317 -0.94 13.04 -22.87
C LYS A 317 -1.85 11.85 -22.64
N VAL A 318 -1.50 10.91 -21.76
CA VAL A 318 -2.38 9.79 -21.38
C VAL A 318 -3.60 10.33 -20.63
N ASN A 319 -3.40 11.21 -19.64
CA ASN A 319 -4.50 11.85 -18.91
C ASN A 319 -5.46 12.56 -19.86
N ARG A 320 -4.91 13.34 -20.80
CA ARG A 320 -5.72 13.98 -21.85
C ARG A 320 -6.48 12.97 -22.72
N ALA A 321 -5.82 11.89 -23.13
CA ALA A 321 -6.45 10.86 -23.96
C ALA A 321 -7.48 9.99 -23.20
N LEU A 322 -7.51 10.07 -21.87
CA LEU A 322 -8.51 9.42 -21.02
C LEU A 322 -9.76 10.29 -20.86
N PHE A 323 -9.58 11.57 -20.56
CA PHE A 323 -10.65 12.44 -20.05
C PHE A 323 -11.08 13.57 -21.00
N GLU A 324 -10.39 13.78 -22.12
CA GLU A 324 -10.80 14.77 -23.13
C GLU A 324 -11.26 14.11 -24.43
N ASP A 325 -12.23 14.74 -25.09
CA ASP A 325 -12.70 14.34 -26.41
C ASP A 325 -11.58 14.37 -27.44
N GLY A 326 -11.33 13.24 -28.11
CA GLY A 326 -10.38 13.19 -29.19
C GLY A 326 -9.83 11.81 -29.51
N SER A 327 -8.61 11.83 -30.03
CA SER A 327 -7.97 10.64 -30.56
C SER A 327 -7.29 9.82 -29.47
N ARG A 328 -7.62 8.53 -29.39
CA ARG A 328 -7.00 7.52 -28.48
C ARG A 328 -5.61 7.07 -28.92
N TRP A 329 -4.85 7.98 -29.53
CA TRP A 329 -3.43 7.77 -29.76
C TRP A 329 -2.64 9.03 -29.48
N ILE A 330 -1.47 8.84 -28.88
CA ILE A 330 -0.57 9.91 -28.45
C ILE A 330 0.81 9.70 -29.06
N ARG A 331 1.53 10.80 -29.26
CA ARG A 331 2.97 10.77 -29.59
C ARG A 331 3.75 11.27 -28.40
N VAL A 332 4.73 10.50 -27.96
CA VAL A 332 5.62 10.83 -26.85
C VAL A 332 7.05 10.82 -27.35
N GLY A 333 7.84 11.79 -26.89
CA GLY A 333 9.25 11.90 -27.18
C GLY A 333 10.11 11.01 -26.28
N THR A 334 11.43 11.16 -26.47
CA THR A 334 12.42 10.61 -25.55
C THR A 334 13.35 11.72 -25.14
N THR A 335 13.76 11.75 -23.88
CA THR A 335 14.79 12.67 -23.38
C THR A 335 16.16 12.01 -23.48
N PRO A 336 17.21 12.75 -23.88
CA PRO A 336 18.56 12.23 -23.92
C PRO A 336 19.09 11.99 -22.50
N VAL A 337 19.85 10.91 -22.32
CA VAL A 337 20.54 10.60 -21.05
C VAL A 337 22.02 10.56 -21.31
N ASP A 338 22.78 11.37 -20.57
CA ASP A 338 24.23 11.39 -20.69
C ASP A 338 24.85 10.13 -20.08
N PRO A 339 25.93 9.60 -20.68
CA PRO A 339 26.71 8.52 -20.07
C PRO A 339 27.41 8.99 -18.80
N LYS A 340 27.77 8.03 -17.94
CA LYS A 340 28.51 8.31 -16.71
C LYS A 340 29.89 8.89 -17.00
N ILE A 341 30.53 8.45 -18.09
CA ILE A 341 31.78 9.01 -18.58
C ILE A 341 31.49 9.66 -19.93
N THR A 342 31.60 10.98 -19.97
CA THR A 342 31.32 11.77 -21.17
C THR A 342 32.57 11.90 -22.06
N ASP A 343 32.37 12.39 -23.29
CA ASP A 343 33.49 12.76 -24.17
C ASP A 343 34.36 13.88 -23.55
N GLU A 344 33.78 14.75 -22.72
CA GLU A 344 34.51 15.83 -22.03
C GLU A 344 35.40 15.29 -20.92
N ASP A 345 34.95 14.26 -20.21
CA ASP A 345 35.78 13.57 -19.21
C ASP A 345 36.90 12.80 -19.89
N ALA A 346 36.57 12.09 -20.97
CA ALA A 346 37.53 11.29 -21.69
C ALA A 346 38.59 12.11 -22.43
N ALA A 347 38.27 13.37 -22.78
CA ALA A 347 39.22 14.33 -23.33
C ALA A 347 40.32 14.77 -22.34
N LYS A 348 40.13 14.52 -21.04
CA LYS A 348 41.14 14.80 -19.99
C LYS A 348 42.15 13.68 -19.83
N TRP A 349 41.90 12.51 -20.41
CA TRP A 349 42.78 11.35 -20.26
C TRP A 349 44.03 11.48 -21.12
N THR A 350 45.17 11.13 -20.53
CA THR A 350 46.41 10.85 -21.25
C THR A 350 46.43 9.36 -21.57
N ILE A 351 46.33 9.00 -22.86
CA ILE A 351 46.19 7.60 -23.28
C ILE A 351 47.32 7.12 -24.18
N ASP A 352 48.10 8.03 -24.77
CA ASP A 352 49.09 7.74 -25.81
C ASP A 352 50.55 7.81 -25.31
N GLU A 353 50.76 8.17 -24.04
CA GLU A 353 52.06 8.14 -23.41
C GLU A 353 52.44 6.71 -22.97
N LYS A 354 53.72 6.36 -23.13
CA LYS A 354 54.27 5.08 -22.68
C LYS A 354 54.62 5.16 -21.19
N MET A 355 53.80 4.55 -20.35
CA MET A 355 54.06 4.48 -18.91
C MET A 355 55.26 3.60 -18.58
N GLY A 356 55.39 2.45 -19.22
CA GLY A 356 56.48 1.50 -18.95
C GLY A 356 56.54 0.40 -20.01
N GLU A 357 57.70 -0.23 -20.13
CA GLU A 357 57.91 -1.36 -21.04
C GLU A 357 58.89 -2.34 -20.41
N PHE A 358 58.57 -3.63 -20.52
CA PHE A 358 59.47 -4.70 -20.14
C PHE A 358 59.62 -5.69 -21.28
N ARG A 359 60.86 -6.19 -21.44
CA ARG A 359 61.24 -7.19 -22.43
C ARG A 359 61.70 -8.45 -21.70
N SER A 360 61.09 -9.59 -22.00
CA SER A 360 61.42 -10.87 -21.39
C SER A 360 61.79 -11.89 -22.45
N GLN A 361 63.08 -12.24 -22.52
CA GLN A 361 63.57 -13.28 -23.43
C GLN A 361 63.10 -14.68 -22.96
N PHE A 362 62.64 -15.51 -23.87
CA PHE A 362 62.24 -16.90 -23.59
C PHE A 362 63.00 -17.89 -24.48
N PRO A 363 63.29 -19.10 -23.97
CA PRO A 363 64.01 -20.11 -24.75
C PRO A 363 63.21 -20.56 -25.97
N THR A 364 63.88 -20.60 -27.13
CA THR A 364 63.34 -21.08 -28.41
C THR A 364 64.00 -22.37 -28.89
N THR A 365 64.76 -23.03 -28.01
CA THR A 365 65.40 -24.32 -28.29
C THR A 365 64.35 -25.44 -28.42
N PRO A 366 64.61 -26.50 -29.22
CA PRO A 366 63.69 -27.64 -29.36
C PRO A 366 63.23 -28.18 -27.99
N GLY A 367 61.93 -28.46 -27.88
CA GLY A 367 61.27 -28.87 -26.63
C GLY A 367 60.62 -27.72 -25.83
N ASN A 368 60.57 -26.50 -26.37
CA ASN A 368 59.87 -25.36 -25.76
C ASN A 368 58.63 -24.91 -26.56
N GLU A 369 58.26 -25.62 -27.62
CA GLU A 369 57.19 -25.25 -28.55
C GLU A 369 55.86 -25.05 -27.82
N ASP A 370 55.46 -26.03 -27.00
CA ASP A 370 54.21 -25.99 -26.23
C ASP A 370 54.22 -24.89 -25.16
N ARG A 371 55.38 -24.65 -24.55
CA ARG A 371 55.58 -23.55 -23.59
C ARG A 371 55.42 -22.19 -24.27
N THR A 372 56.00 -22.03 -25.46
CA THR A 372 55.89 -20.81 -26.26
C THR A 372 54.46 -20.59 -26.73
N GLU A 373 53.73 -21.66 -27.08
CA GLU A 373 52.31 -21.56 -27.43
C GLU A 373 51.47 -21.05 -26.26
N ASN A 374 51.65 -21.61 -25.05
CA ASN A 374 50.98 -21.11 -23.85
C ASN A 374 51.28 -19.63 -23.56
N ILE A 375 52.52 -19.19 -23.78
CA ILE A 375 52.89 -17.77 -23.66
C ILE A 375 52.15 -16.93 -24.70
N ARG A 376 52.11 -17.37 -25.96
CA ARG A 376 51.39 -16.67 -27.04
C ARG A 376 49.92 -16.51 -26.72
N VAL A 377 49.27 -17.58 -26.28
CA VAL A 377 47.84 -17.59 -25.88
C VAL A 377 47.62 -16.64 -24.70
N GLY A 378 48.40 -16.77 -23.63
CA GLY A 378 48.28 -15.91 -22.46
C GLY A 378 48.50 -14.43 -22.76
N LEU A 379 49.49 -14.10 -23.61
CA LEU A 379 49.71 -12.72 -24.05
C LEU A 379 48.55 -12.20 -24.91
N GLY A 380 47.92 -13.06 -25.71
CA GLY A 380 46.72 -12.72 -26.48
C GLY A 380 45.56 -12.31 -25.60
N HIS A 381 45.34 -13.01 -24.49
CA HIS A 381 44.31 -12.67 -23.50
C HIS A 381 44.61 -11.36 -22.75
N VAL A 382 45.89 -11.07 -22.48
CA VAL A 382 46.32 -9.84 -21.79
C VAL A 382 46.39 -8.63 -22.74
N ASN A 383 46.49 -8.85 -24.06
CA ASN A 383 46.64 -7.78 -25.03
C ASN A 383 45.36 -6.97 -25.19
N GLY A 384 45.46 -5.66 -25.05
CA GLY A 384 44.35 -4.73 -25.20
C GLY A 384 43.49 -4.58 -23.94
N THR A 385 43.84 -5.23 -22.83
CA THR A 385 43.17 -5.01 -21.55
C THR A 385 43.21 -3.54 -21.16
N VAL A 386 42.06 -3.00 -20.80
CA VAL A 386 41.88 -1.63 -20.32
C VAL A 386 41.56 -1.69 -18.84
N VAL A 387 42.30 -0.94 -18.04
CA VAL A 387 42.09 -0.81 -16.60
C VAL A 387 41.74 0.64 -16.33
N MET A 388 40.48 0.90 -15.97
CA MET A 388 40.00 2.28 -15.74
C MET A 388 40.60 2.86 -14.45
N PRO A 389 40.60 4.19 -14.27
CA PRO A 389 41.01 4.81 -13.01
C PRO A 389 40.34 4.17 -11.80
N GLY A 390 41.13 3.73 -10.82
CA GLY A 390 40.68 3.05 -9.60
C GLY A 390 40.42 1.55 -9.74
N ASP A 391 40.38 1.00 -10.95
CA ASP A 391 40.19 -0.45 -11.15
C ASP A 391 41.48 -1.23 -10.87
N GLN A 392 41.30 -2.47 -10.42
CA GLN A 392 42.39 -3.44 -10.23
C GLN A 392 42.46 -4.40 -11.42
N PHE A 393 43.67 -4.61 -11.94
CA PHE A 393 43.97 -5.68 -12.86
C PHE A 393 44.25 -6.99 -12.11
N SER A 394 43.73 -8.10 -12.61
CA SER A 394 44.11 -9.46 -12.22
C SER A 394 44.62 -10.22 -13.44
N LEU A 395 45.84 -10.78 -13.34
CA LEU A 395 46.35 -11.65 -14.39
C LEU A 395 45.59 -12.98 -14.42
N GLY A 396 45.24 -13.52 -13.27
CA GLY A 396 44.51 -14.77 -13.14
C GLY A 396 43.15 -14.71 -13.84
N ASP A 397 42.42 -13.61 -13.67
CA ASP A 397 41.15 -13.37 -14.37
C ASP A 397 41.37 -13.22 -15.88
N ALA A 398 42.40 -12.47 -16.29
CA ALA A 398 42.72 -12.30 -17.70
C ALA A 398 43.07 -13.63 -18.40
N LEU A 399 43.77 -14.54 -17.71
CA LEU A 399 44.19 -15.83 -18.29
C LEU A 399 43.11 -16.93 -18.20
N SER A 400 42.06 -16.72 -17.40
CA SER A 400 41.08 -17.76 -17.10
C SER A 400 40.01 -17.93 -18.20
N PRO A 401 39.48 -19.16 -18.39
CA PRO A 401 39.92 -20.42 -17.78
C PRO A 401 41.15 -21.01 -18.47
N ILE A 402 42.11 -21.54 -17.70
CA ILE A 402 43.31 -22.20 -18.26
C ILE A 402 42.95 -23.63 -18.67
N THR A 403 42.47 -23.80 -19.89
CA THR A 403 41.96 -25.07 -20.45
C THR A 403 42.45 -25.30 -21.89
N GLU A 404 42.36 -26.53 -22.37
CA GLU A 404 42.68 -26.86 -23.78
C GLU A 404 41.76 -26.13 -24.76
N ASP A 405 40.47 -25.97 -24.43
CA ASP A 405 39.51 -25.21 -25.24
C ASP A 405 39.84 -23.71 -25.34
N ALA A 406 40.49 -23.16 -24.32
CA ALA A 406 41.02 -21.79 -24.33
C ALA A 406 42.36 -21.68 -25.09
N GLY A 407 42.86 -22.79 -25.66
CA GLY A 407 44.08 -22.83 -26.47
C GLY A 407 45.34 -23.20 -25.71
N TYR A 408 45.26 -23.47 -24.39
CA TYR A 408 46.43 -23.86 -23.61
C TYR A 408 46.78 -25.34 -23.82
N VAL A 409 48.08 -25.63 -23.89
CA VAL A 409 48.62 -26.98 -24.05
C VAL A 409 49.42 -27.40 -22.83
N LYS A 410 49.66 -28.71 -22.70
CA LYS A 410 50.51 -29.24 -21.62
C LYS A 410 51.97 -28.90 -21.90
N ALA A 411 52.64 -28.33 -20.91
CA ALA A 411 54.06 -28.04 -20.93
C ALA A 411 54.64 -28.17 -19.51
N GLY A 412 55.96 -28.04 -19.36
CA GLY A 412 56.59 -28.06 -18.05
C GLY A 412 56.07 -26.96 -17.12
N VAL A 413 55.50 -27.36 -15.98
CA VAL A 413 55.10 -26.52 -14.85
C VAL A 413 55.91 -26.90 -13.62
N ILE A 414 56.08 -25.95 -12.69
CA ILE A 414 56.78 -26.18 -11.43
C ILE A 414 55.74 -26.51 -10.37
N SER A 415 55.81 -27.71 -9.79
CA SER A 415 54.95 -28.17 -8.70
C SER A 415 55.83 -28.70 -7.56
N ASP A 416 55.65 -28.16 -6.35
CA ASP A 416 56.43 -28.52 -5.14
C ASP A 416 57.96 -28.56 -5.35
N GLY A 417 58.48 -27.63 -6.14
CA GLY A 417 59.91 -27.51 -6.42
C GLY A 417 60.44 -28.46 -7.50
N ARG A 418 59.58 -29.26 -8.15
CA ARG A 418 59.93 -30.15 -9.27
C ARG A 418 59.25 -29.73 -10.57
N LEU A 419 59.88 -30.03 -11.70
CA LEU A 419 59.25 -29.87 -13.01
C LEU A 419 58.30 -31.06 -13.24
N VAL A 420 57.05 -30.80 -13.62
CA VAL A 420 56.04 -31.80 -14.04
C VAL A 420 55.29 -31.28 -15.26
N GLU A 421 54.57 -32.12 -16.00
CA GLU A 421 53.72 -31.64 -17.09
C GLU A 421 52.38 -31.11 -16.57
N GLY A 422 51.95 -29.94 -17.05
CA GLY A 422 50.68 -29.31 -16.70
C GLY A 422 50.20 -28.32 -17.75
N LEU A 423 48.90 -28.01 -17.75
CA LEU A 423 48.32 -27.02 -18.66
C LEU A 423 48.82 -25.61 -18.33
N GLY A 424 49.16 -24.83 -19.36
CA GLY A 424 49.63 -23.46 -19.18
C GLY A 424 51.08 -23.33 -18.70
N GLY A 425 51.91 -24.38 -18.85
CA GLY A 425 53.35 -24.28 -18.62
C GLY A 425 53.96 -23.14 -19.44
N GLY A 426 54.60 -22.18 -18.76
CA GLY A 426 55.10 -20.94 -19.35
C GLY A 426 54.42 -19.66 -18.85
N LEU A 427 53.21 -19.74 -18.28
CA LEU A 427 52.44 -18.57 -17.83
C LEU A 427 53.11 -17.77 -16.69
N SER A 428 53.97 -18.38 -15.87
CA SER A 428 54.76 -17.62 -14.91
C SER A 428 55.69 -16.59 -15.58
N GLN A 429 56.10 -16.80 -16.84
CA GLN A 429 56.86 -15.78 -17.57
C GLN A 429 55.98 -14.59 -17.99
N VAL A 430 54.71 -14.85 -18.33
CA VAL A 430 53.71 -13.79 -18.54
C VAL A 430 53.52 -13.01 -17.24
N SER A 431 53.39 -13.70 -16.10
CA SER A 431 53.29 -13.08 -14.78
C SER A 431 54.51 -12.22 -14.43
N THR A 432 55.74 -12.73 -14.59
CA THR A 432 56.95 -11.91 -14.41
C THR A 432 56.98 -10.70 -15.34
N THR A 433 56.48 -10.84 -16.58
CA THR A 433 56.43 -9.72 -17.53
C THR A 433 55.41 -8.66 -17.10
N VAL A 434 54.24 -9.07 -16.59
CA VAL A 434 53.23 -8.16 -16.01
C VAL A 434 53.80 -7.43 -14.80
N LEU A 435 54.41 -8.15 -13.84
CA LEU A 435 55.02 -7.55 -12.65
C LEU A 435 56.01 -6.47 -13.05
N ASN A 436 56.95 -6.79 -13.94
CA ASN A 436 57.99 -5.84 -14.30
C ASN A 436 57.45 -4.68 -15.15
N THR A 437 56.45 -4.89 -16.01
CA THR A 437 55.83 -3.77 -16.74
C THR A 437 55.08 -2.84 -15.79
N ALA A 438 54.30 -3.38 -14.85
CA ALA A 438 53.64 -2.61 -13.80
C ALA A 438 54.67 -1.88 -12.90
N TRP A 439 55.76 -2.57 -12.54
CA TRP A 439 56.87 -2.01 -11.78
C TRP A 439 57.46 -0.78 -12.46
N GLU A 440 57.84 -0.87 -13.74
CA GLU A 440 58.43 0.23 -14.52
C GLU A 440 57.42 1.35 -14.85
N SER A 441 56.13 1.01 -14.87
CA SER A 441 55.03 1.95 -15.14
C SER A 441 54.68 2.84 -13.94
N GLY A 442 55.22 2.54 -12.76
CA GLY A 442 54.97 3.34 -11.56
C GLY A 442 53.63 3.07 -10.87
N VAL A 443 52.82 2.12 -11.35
CA VAL A 443 51.50 1.81 -10.75
C VAL A 443 51.62 1.12 -9.40
N GLN A 444 50.52 1.11 -8.64
CA GLN A 444 50.41 0.37 -7.38
C GLN A 444 50.45 -1.14 -7.61
N LEU A 445 51.41 -1.83 -6.96
CA LEU A 445 51.52 -3.30 -6.96
C LEU A 445 50.78 -3.86 -5.74
N ASP A 446 49.82 -4.74 -5.96
CA ASP A 446 48.92 -5.25 -4.91
C ASP A 446 49.25 -6.68 -4.50
N GLU A 447 49.50 -7.55 -5.47
CA GLU A 447 49.75 -8.97 -5.24
C GLU A 447 50.76 -9.47 -6.26
N PHE A 448 51.84 -10.10 -5.79
CA PHE A 448 52.70 -10.95 -6.61
C PHE A 448 53.48 -11.88 -5.68
N THR A 449 53.79 -13.08 -6.17
CA THR A 449 54.53 -14.08 -5.40
C THR A 449 55.75 -14.53 -6.21
N PRO A 450 56.99 -14.39 -5.70
CA PRO A 450 58.17 -14.90 -6.40
C PRO A 450 58.20 -16.44 -6.43
N HIS A 451 58.97 -17.01 -7.36
CA HIS A 451 59.27 -18.44 -7.33
C HIS A 451 60.10 -18.82 -6.09
N SER A 452 60.04 -20.09 -5.70
CA SER A 452 60.80 -20.61 -4.57
C SER A 452 62.30 -20.78 -4.85
N TYR A 453 62.75 -20.70 -6.10
CA TYR A 453 64.14 -20.73 -6.53
C TYR A 453 64.36 -19.72 -7.65
N TYR A 454 65.57 -19.20 -7.74
CA TYR A 454 65.91 -18.18 -8.74
C TYR A 454 65.95 -18.77 -10.14
N ILE A 455 65.33 -18.08 -11.09
CA ILE A 455 65.35 -18.44 -12.50
C ILE A 455 66.17 -17.38 -13.25
N SER A 456 67.33 -17.77 -13.78
CA SER A 456 68.35 -16.86 -14.35
C SER A 456 67.90 -15.95 -15.50
N ARG A 457 66.77 -16.26 -16.15
CA ARG A 457 66.19 -15.42 -17.21
C ARG A 457 65.38 -14.23 -16.67
N TYR A 458 65.15 -14.15 -15.36
CA TYR A 458 64.43 -13.06 -14.70
C TYR A 458 65.38 -12.16 -13.91
N PRO A 459 65.06 -10.87 -13.73
CA PRO A 459 65.81 -10.01 -12.83
C PRO A 459 65.72 -10.53 -11.40
N GLU A 460 66.86 -10.57 -10.69
CA GLU A 460 66.92 -11.04 -9.30
C GLU A 460 65.94 -10.26 -8.41
N GLY A 461 65.07 -10.97 -7.68
CA GLY A 461 64.07 -10.38 -6.78
C GLY A 461 62.88 -9.69 -7.46
N ARG A 462 62.77 -9.75 -8.81
CA ARG A 462 61.61 -9.24 -9.56
C ARG A 462 61.03 -10.30 -10.49
N GLU A 463 60.54 -11.37 -9.88
CA GLU A 463 59.78 -12.41 -10.56
C GLU A 463 58.43 -12.64 -9.91
N ALA A 464 57.47 -13.13 -10.69
CA ALA A 464 56.16 -13.50 -10.21
C ALA A 464 55.75 -14.84 -10.82
N THR A 465 55.38 -15.79 -9.98
CA THR A 465 54.69 -17.00 -10.40
C THR A 465 53.20 -16.75 -10.56
N ILE A 466 52.48 -17.74 -11.07
CA ILE A 466 51.02 -17.73 -11.22
C ILE A 466 50.51 -19.17 -11.05
N SER A 467 49.41 -19.33 -10.31
CA SER A 467 48.75 -20.62 -10.12
C SER A 467 47.29 -20.36 -9.78
N VAL A 468 46.47 -20.10 -10.79
CA VAL A 468 45.05 -19.73 -10.62
C VAL A 468 44.25 -20.89 -9.99
N PRO A 469 43.36 -20.62 -9.01
CA PRO A 469 43.02 -19.32 -8.43
C PRO A 469 43.82 -18.95 -7.15
N VAL A 470 44.86 -19.72 -6.80
CA VAL A 470 45.55 -19.62 -5.51
C VAL A 470 46.62 -18.52 -5.48
N ILE A 471 47.36 -18.33 -6.57
CA ILE A 471 48.40 -17.31 -6.70
C ILE A 471 48.09 -16.45 -7.90
N ASP A 472 47.93 -15.15 -7.68
CA ASP A 472 47.66 -14.16 -8.71
C ASP A 472 48.78 -13.09 -8.80
N ASN A 473 48.69 -12.24 -9.82
CA ASN A 473 49.47 -11.03 -10.00
C ASN A 473 48.52 -9.87 -10.27
N LYS A 474 48.43 -8.95 -9.30
CA LYS A 474 47.48 -7.84 -9.30
C LYS A 474 48.16 -6.50 -9.09
N TRP A 475 47.64 -5.51 -9.78
CA TRP A 475 48.03 -4.11 -9.65
C TRP A 475 46.82 -3.22 -9.88
N THR A 476 46.82 -2.05 -9.26
CA THR A 476 45.71 -1.08 -9.36
C THR A 476 46.11 0.07 -10.25
N ASN A 477 45.20 0.52 -11.13
CA ASN A 477 45.37 1.79 -11.81
C ASN A 477 45.08 2.94 -10.84
N ASP A 478 46.12 3.42 -10.18
CA ASP A 478 46.08 4.54 -9.25
C ASP A 478 46.22 5.92 -9.94
N THR A 479 45.99 5.98 -11.26
CA THR A 479 46.03 7.22 -12.06
C THR A 479 44.64 7.69 -12.45
N ASP A 480 44.53 8.96 -12.88
CA ASP A 480 43.27 9.55 -13.36
C ASP A 480 42.96 9.22 -14.84
N SER A 481 43.82 8.43 -15.52
CA SER A 481 43.65 8.02 -16.91
C SER A 481 43.57 6.50 -17.05
N PRO A 482 42.83 5.96 -18.04
CA PRO A 482 42.82 4.52 -18.31
C PRO A 482 44.21 4.01 -18.71
N ILE A 483 44.55 2.81 -18.26
CA ILE A 483 45.78 2.11 -18.64
C ILE A 483 45.43 1.01 -19.65
N ILE A 484 46.12 1.01 -20.79
CA ILE A 484 45.97 -0.02 -21.84
C ILE A 484 47.22 -0.89 -21.86
N VAL A 485 47.01 -2.19 -21.67
CA VAL A 485 48.08 -3.19 -21.77
C VAL A 485 48.27 -3.58 -23.22
N GLN A 486 49.50 -3.47 -23.72
CA GLN A 486 49.89 -3.97 -25.02
C GLN A 486 50.91 -5.09 -24.85
N THR A 487 50.71 -6.20 -25.54
CA THR A 487 51.66 -7.31 -25.61
C THR A 487 52.02 -7.62 -27.06
N ARG A 488 53.26 -8.03 -27.29
CA ARG A 488 53.77 -8.52 -28.58
C ARG A 488 54.86 -9.55 -28.35
N ILE A 489 55.13 -10.37 -29.36
CA ILE A 489 56.33 -11.19 -29.44
C ILE A 489 57.21 -10.63 -30.56
N GLU A 490 58.44 -10.25 -30.22
CA GLU A 490 59.46 -9.77 -31.17
C GLU A 490 60.63 -10.76 -31.14
N GLY A 491 60.73 -11.63 -32.14
CA GLY A 491 61.73 -12.71 -32.14
C GLY A 491 61.49 -13.70 -30.99
N ASP A 492 62.44 -13.77 -30.07
CA ASP A 492 62.43 -14.59 -28.85
C ASP A 492 62.15 -13.77 -27.57
N GLU A 493 61.64 -12.55 -27.71
CA GLU A 493 61.25 -11.69 -26.59
C GLU A 493 59.74 -11.47 -26.51
N ILE A 494 59.21 -11.53 -25.28
CA ILE A 494 57.93 -10.92 -24.92
C ILE A 494 58.17 -9.42 -24.74
N VAL A 495 57.40 -8.59 -25.43
CA VAL A 495 57.39 -7.13 -25.23
C VAL A 495 56.04 -6.73 -24.67
N MET A 496 56.02 -6.24 -23.44
CA MET A 496 54.81 -5.72 -22.81
C MET A 496 54.97 -4.23 -22.49
N ARG A 497 53.93 -3.46 -22.76
CA ARG A 497 53.91 -2.02 -22.60
C ARG A 497 52.59 -1.58 -22.00
N PHE A 498 52.64 -0.66 -21.04
CA PHE A 498 51.46 0.05 -20.56
C PHE A 498 51.41 1.43 -21.21
N TRP A 499 50.24 1.77 -21.74
CA TRP A 499 49.93 3.10 -22.25
C TRP A 499 48.95 3.79 -21.31
N GLY A 500 49.14 5.08 -21.06
CA GLY A 500 48.35 5.83 -20.09
C GLY A 500 49.13 7.05 -19.61
N ASP A 501 48.77 7.56 -18.44
CA ASP A 501 49.39 8.75 -17.86
C ASP A 501 50.60 8.38 -16.98
N ARG A 502 51.82 8.73 -17.41
CA ARG A 502 53.02 8.37 -16.65
C ARG A 502 53.24 9.35 -15.47
N GLN A 503 52.72 8.98 -14.31
CA GLN A 503 52.80 9.80 -13.09
C GLN A 503 54.18 9.82 -12.40
N TYR A 504 55.02 8.79 -12.62
CA TYR A 504 56.28 8.61 -11.90
C TYR A 504 57.46 8.18 -12.78
N THR A 505 58.66 8.64 -12.42
CA THR A 505 59.92 7.99 -12.81
C THR A 505 60.27 6.94 -11.77
N VAL A 506 60.59 5.72 -12.21
CA VAL A 506 60.92 4.60 -11.31
C VAL A 506 62.43 4.43 -11.26
N GLN A 507 62.99 4.40 -10.06
CA GLN A 507 64.38 3.97 -9.82
C GLN A 507 64.37 2.64 -9.08
N THR A 508 65.22 1.71 -9.52
CA THR A 508 65.33 0.37 -8.94
C THR A 508 66.75 0.15 -8.44
N HIS A 509 66.87 -0.24 -7.17
CA HIS A 509 68.14 -0.62 -6.54
C HIS A 509 68.06 -2.08 -6.11
N THR A 510 69.02 -2.90 -6.53
CA THR A 510 69.12 -4.31 -6.14
C THR A 510 70.32 -4.50 -5.22
N SER A 511 70.12 -5.16 -4.09
CA SER A 511 71.21 -5.50 -3.17
C SER A 511 72.16 -6.53 -3.78
N GLY A 512 73.33 -6.71 -3.17
CA GLY A 512 74.08 -7.97 -3.37
C GLY A 512 73.30 -9.16 -2.80
N ARG A 513 73.67 -10.36 -3.23
CA ARG A 513 73.15 -11.62 -2.67
C ARG A 513 73.67 -11.82 -1.24
N SER A 514 72.79 -12.23 -0.33
CA SER A 514 73.14 -12.64 1.04
C SER A 514 72.63 -14.05 1.34
N ASN A 515 73.01 -14.64 2.47
CA ASN A 515 72.57 -15.97 2.91
C ASN A 515 72.71 -17.06 1.81
N VAL A 516 73.83 -17.05 1.10
CA VAL A 516 74.07 -17.92 -0.05
C VAL A 516 74.22 -19.38 0.39
N VAL A 517 73.43 -20.27 -0.20
CA VAL A 517 73.43 -21.73 0.02
C VAL A 517 73.75 -22.44 -1.30
N GLN A 518 74.80 -23.26 -1.30
CA GLN A 518 75.18 -24.04 -2.48
C GLN A 518 74.31 -25.30 -2.61
N PRO A 519 73.90 -25.67 -3.83
CA PRO A 519 73.13 -26.89 -4.06
C PRO A 519 74.01 -28.13 -3.93
N GLY A 520 73.41 -29.23 -3.50
CA GLY A 520 73.99 -30.58 -3.55
C GLY A 520 73.69 -31.28 -4.88
N ARG A 521 73.87 -32.61 -4.88
CA ARG A 521 73.63 -33.51 -6.03
C ARG A 521 72.91 -34.77 -5.57
N LYS A 522 71.90 -35.21 -6.33
CA LYS A 522 71.10 -36.41 -6.10
C LYS A 522 70.88 -37.19 -7.40
N THR A 523 70.66 -38.49 -7.28
CA THR A 523 70.32 -39.40 -8.38
C THR A 523 68.90 -39.94 -8.20
N ASP A 524 68.14 -40.04 -9.29
CA ASP A 524 66.77 -40.59 -9.32
C ASP A 524 66.66 -41.61 -10.45
N ASP A 525 66.28 -42.85 -10.13
CA ASP A 525 66.15 -43.97 -11.06
C ASP A 525 64.70 -44.25 -11.49
N SER A 526 63.76 -43.37 -11.14
CA SER A 526 62.35 -43.50 -11.50
C SER A 526 62.13 -43.34 -13.02
N PRO A 527 61.21 -44.12 -13.63
CA PRO A 527 60.95 -44.08 -15.08
C PRO A 527 60.40 -42.75 -15.61
N ASN A 528 59.88 -41.89 -14.71
CA ASN A 528 59.38 -40.55 -15.05
C ASN A 528 60.32 -39.44 -14.54
N CYS A 529 61.60 -39.74 -14.28
CA CYS A 529 62.55 -38.74 -13.81
C CYS A 529 62.75 -37.64 -14.87
N LEU A 530 62.70 -36.38 -14.43
CA LEU A 530 63.08 -35.22 -15.22
C LEU A 530 64.37 -34.63 -14.66
N TYR A 531 65.36 -34.41 -15.52
CA TYR A 531 66.63 -33.80 -15.14
C TYR A 531 66.39 -32.41 -14.53
N GLN A 532 67.06 -32.13 -13.41
CA GLN A 532 66.98 -30.83 -12.73
C GLN A 532 68.38 -30.25 -12.56
N SER A 533 68.61 -29.06 -13.10
CA SER A 533 69.87 -28.34 -12.92
C SER A 533 70.00 -27.79 -11.49
N PRO A 534 71.22 -27.76 -10.92
CA PRO A 534 71.45 -27.20 -9.58
C PRO A 534 71.12 -25.70 -9.54
N GLN A 535 70.47 -25.26 -8.45
CA GLN A 535 70.15 -23.84 -8.20
C GLN A 535 70.78 -23.37 -6.88
N VAL A 536 71.49 -22.25 -6.92
CA VAL A 536 72.05 -21.60 -5.73
C VAL A 536 70.93 -20.87 -5.00
N GLY A 537 70.79 -21.13 -3.70
CA GLY A 537 69.88 -20.38 -2.83
C GLY A 537 70.54 -19.11 -2.30
N PHE A 538 69.76 -18.04 -2.13
CA PHE A 538 70.22 -16.75 -1.60
C PHE A 538 69.05 -15.82 -1.29
N ASP A 539 69.32 -14.79 -0.51
CA ASP A 539 68.42 -13.64 -0.32
C ASP A 539 68.85 -12.48 -1.21
N VAL A 540 67.86 -11.76 -1.74
CA VAL A 540 68.07 -10.48 -2.43
C VAL A 540 66.96 -9.50 -2.07
N THR A 541 67.32 -8.23 -1.90
CA THR A 541 66.37 -7.14 -1.66
C THR A 541 66.38 -6.18 -2.84
N VAL A 542 65.20 -5.90 -3.38
CA VAL A 542 65.00 -4.93 -4.44
C VAL A 542 64.20 -3.76 -3.89
N THR A 543 64.74 -2.56 -3.98
CA THR A 543 64.07 -1.32 -3.59
C THR A 543 63.57 -0.58 -4.82
N ARG A 544 62.25 -0.33 -4.87
CA ARG A 544 61.56 0.55 -5.81
C ARG A 544 61.44 1.94 -5.21
N VAL A 545 61.87 2.96 -5.94
CA VAL A 545 61.69 4.36 -5.58
C VAL A 545 60.89 5.05 -6.67
N LEU A 546 59.77 5.67 -6.30
CA LEU A 546 58.94 6.46 -7.20
C LEU A 546 59.31 7.94 -7.05
N LEU A 547 59.61 8.57 -8.16
CA LEU A 547 59.92 10.00 -8.24
C LEU A 547 58.84 10.74 -9.04
N ARG A 548 58.34 11.85 -8.49
CA ARG A 548 57.43 12.77 -9.21
C ARG A 548 58.12 14.13 -9.33
N GLY A 549 58.35 14.60 -10.55
CA GLY A 549 59.08 15.86 -10.77
C GLY A 549 60.54 15.84 -10.30
N GLY A 550 61.11 14.68 -10.01
CA GLY A 550 62.46 14.51 -9.46
C GLY A 550 62.50 14.27 -7.94
N ASP A 551 61.40 14.54 -7.23
CA ASP A 551 61.29 14.32 -5.79
C ASP A 551 60.81 12.91 -5.48
N GLU A 552 61.39 12.28 -4.44
CA GLU A 552 60.97 10.98 -3.94
C GLU A 552 59.61 11.08 -3.24
N VAL A 553 58.63 10.32 -3.74
CA VAL A 553 57.27 10.28 -3.22
C VAL A 553 56.89 8.94 -2.61
N ASP A 554 57.56 7.85 -2.99
CA ASP A 554 57.40 6.53 -2.37
C ASP A 554 58.69 5.71 -2.47
N ARG A 555 58.92 4.85 -1.47
CA ARG A 555 60.04 3.92 -1.40
C ARG A 555 59.59 2.62 -0.76
N ARG A 556 59.71 1.52 -1.50
CA ARG A 556 59.36 0.17 -1.03
C ARG A 556 60.46 -0.82 -1.33
N SER A 557 60.76 -1.68 -0.37
CA SER A 557 61.75 -2.75 -0.49
C SER A 557 61.08 -4.11 -0.44
N TYR A 558 61.46 -4.99 -1.36
CA TYR A 558 60.96 -6.34 -1.51
C TYR A 558 62.12 -7.30 -1.32
N THR A 559 62.06 -8.13 -0.29
CA THR A 559 63.08 -9.15 -0.03
C THR A 559 62.56 -10.50 -0.48
N THR A 560 63.32 -11.18 -1.34
CA THR A 560 63.01 -12.52 -1.81
C THR A 560 64.04 -13.50 -1.26
N HIS A 561 63.55 -14.63 -0.72
CA HIS A 561 64.37 -15.77 -0.32
C HIS A 561 64.27 -16.86 -1.38
N TYR A 562 65.39 -17.18 -2.02
CA TYR A 562 65.48 -18.30 -2.96
C TYR A 562 66.09 -19.51 -2.27
N ASN A 563 65.41 -20.65 -2.36
CA ASN A 563 65.92 -21.93 -1.89
C ASN A 563 67.01 -22.44 -2.83
N ALA A 564 68.02 -23.10 -2.26
CA ALA A 564 68.92 -23.92 -3.04
C ALA A 564 68.20 -25.19 -3.52
N SER A 565 68.50 -25.65 -4.72
CA SER A 565 67.92 -26.87 -5.28
C SER A 565 69.02 -27.78 -5.81
N ASP A 566 69.09 -29.00 -5.30
CA ASP A 566 70.10 -29.97 -5.71
C ASP A 566 69.98 -30.31 -7.19
N GLU A 567 71.10 -30.64 -7.82
CA GLU A 567 71.11 -31.30 -9.13
C GLU A 567 70.40 -32.66 -9.01
N VAL A 568 69.46 -32.96 -9.90
CA VAL A 568 68.86 -34.30 -10.04
C VAL A 568 69.32 -34.92 -11.35
N VAL A 569 70.06 -36.01 -11.23
CA VAL A 569 70.55 -36.81 -12.37
C VAL A 569 69.67 -38.04 -12.52
N CYS A 570 68.98 -38.16 -13.65
CA CYS A 570 68.16 -39.33 -13.96
C CYS A 570 69.04 -40.50 -14.36
N THR A 571 68.94 -41.62 -13.64
CA THR A 571 69.73 -42.83 -13.85
C THR A 571 68.89 -44.02 -14.32
N GLY A 572 67.56 -43.88 -14.32
CA GLY A 572 66.61 -44.84 -14.92
C GLY A 572 66.40 -44.49 -16.38
N GLY A 573 66.69 -45.45 -17.27
CA GLY A 573 66.59 -45.30 -18.72
C GLY A 573 65.25 -45.73 -19.30
#